data_AF-A0A6J2GZ86-F1
#
_entry.id   AF-A0A6J2GZ86-F1
#
_cell.length_a   1.000
_cell.length_b   1.000
_cell.length_c   1.000
_cell.angle_alpha   90.00
_cell.angle_beta   90.00
_cell.angle_gamma   90.00
#
_symmetry.space_group_name_H-M   'P 1'
#
loop_
_entity.id
_entity.type
_entity.pdbx_description
1 polymer ?
#
loop_
_entity_poly.entity_id
_entity_poly.type
_entity_poly.pdbx_seq_one_letter_code
_entity_poly.pdbx_strand_id
1 'polypeptide(L)'
;MTHLPHTTTDTSSSPVMIQSNQSCSSDNITFKSTLYATTYTLIFIPGLLANSAALWVLCRFISRKSKAIIFMINLAVADLAHVLSLPLRIYYYINHTWPFGSFLCLLCFYLKYLNMYASICFLTCISIQRYFFLYQPFKAKDWKRRYDVATSAVVWLFVGVACLPFPIMRGYGLANNSHTCFADLQVRPIRSSVATVLMTGMAELFGFVGPLVIILFCTWKTKNSLRGFHIPQENSGERRKAQRMVSMCAVVFCVCFAPYHINFFFYMLVKENVITDCFLSTITLYTQPFCLSLASLDCCLDPIIYFFMTSEFQDQISRHSSMAIRSRLMSKESGSSVKE
;
A
#
# COMPACT_ATOMS: atom_id res chain seq x y z
N MET A 1 35.54 81.49 1.46
CA MET A 1 34.31 81.56 2.28
C MET A 1 33.24 80.81 1.52
N THR A 2 32.81 79.71 2.11
CA THR A 2 31.88 78.68 1.65
C THR A 2 30.47 79.20 1.33
N HIS A 3 29.86 78.77 0.23
CA HIS A 3 28.41 78.59 0.10
C HIS A 3 28.10 77.48 -0.92
N LEU A 4 27.25 76.54 -0.49
CA LEU A 4 26.62 75.46 -1.25
C LEU A 4 25.72 76.01 -2.38
N PRO A 5 25.34 75.17 -3.36
CA PRO A 5 23.96 74.68 -3.33
C PRO A 5 23.79 73.20 -3.66
N HIS A 6 22.72 72.65 -3.09
CA HIS A 6 22.19 71.30 -3.28
C HIS A 6 21.92 70.96 -4.75
N THR A 7 22.25 69.71 -5.13
CA THR A 7 21.70 69.07 -6.34
C THR A 7 21.08 67.76 -5.94
N THR A 8 19.76 67.68 -6.04
CA THR A 8 18.95 66.48 -5.94
C THR A 8 19.22 65.58 -7.14
N THR A 9 19.58 64.31 -6.91
CA THR A 9 19.61 63.27 -7.93
C THR A 9 18.72 62.11 -7.47
N ASP A 10 17.49 62.11 -7.98
CA ASP A 10 16.64 60.93 -8.03
C ASP A 10 17.13 60.02 -9.16
N THR A 11 17.64 58.84 -8.81
CA THR A 11 17.67 57.70 -9.73
C THR A 11 17.23 56.46 -8.97
N SER A 12 15.99 56.09 -9.21
CA SER A 12 15.32 54.86 -8.80
C SER A 12 16.09 53.62 -9.27
N SER A 13 16.70 52.89 -8.34
CA SER A 13 17.24 51.56 -8.57
C SER A 13 16.14 50.51 -8.42
N SER A 14 15.50 50.16 -9.55
CA SER A 14 14.67 48.95 -9.61
C SER A 14 15.57 47.71 -9.42
N PRO A 15 15.23 46.77 -8.52
CA PRO A 15 15.99 45.54 -8.40
C PRO A 15 15.73 44.67 -9.64
N VAL A 16 16.80 44.42 -10.40
CA VAL A 16 16.82 43.42 -11.47
C VAL A 16 16.53 42.06 -10.82
N MET A 17 15.31 41.54 -10.99
CA MET A 17 14.99 40.16 -10.69
C MET A 17 15.78 39.27 -11.66
N ILE A 18 16.91 38.75 -11.20
CA ILE A 18 17.61 37.66 -11.87
C ILE A 18 16.66 36.46 -11.83
N GLN A 19 15.93 36.25 -12.92
CA GLN A 19 15.14 35.06 -13.15
C GLN A 19 16.12 33.91 -13.38
N SER A 20 16.54 33.25 -12.30
CA SER A 20 17.27 31.99 -12.40
C SER A 20 16.35 30.97 -13.07
N ASN A 21 16.69 30.61 -14.30
CA ASN A 21 16.19 29.41 -14.97
C ASN A 21 16.76 28.18 -14.24
N GLN A 22 16.37 27.97 -12.98
CA GLN A 22 16.66 26.76 -12.24
C GLN A 22 15.60 25.72 -12.62
N SER A 23 15.99 24.74 -13.43
CA SER A 23 15.24 23.51 -13.55
C SER A 23 15.12 22.89 -12.16
N CYS A 24 13.92 22.92 -11.57
CA CYS A 24 13.62 22.30 -10.28
C CYS A 24 13.87 20.79 -10.37
N SER A 25 15.08 20.37 -10.03
CA SER A 25 15.56 19.01 -10.29
C SER A 25 15.88 18.34 -8.97
N SER A 26 15.10 17.32 -8.61
CA SER A 26 15.40 16.40 -7.51
C SER A 26 15.55 14.97 -8.01
N ASP A 27 16.24 14.78 -9.14
CA ASP A 27 16.55 13.46 -9.68
C ASP A 27 17.82 12.89 -9.01
N ASN A 28 17.72 12.53 -7.73
CA ASN A 28 18.73 11.67 -7.10
C ASN A 28 18.40 10.19 -7.36
N ILE A 29 18.68 9.74 -8.60
CA ILE A 29 18.42 8.38 -9.08
C ILE A 29 19.06 7.32 -8.17
N THR A 30 20.26 7.62 -7.65
CA THR A 30 20.98 6.76 -6.71
C THR A 30 20.21 6.57 -5.41
N PHE A 31 19.73 7.68 -4.81
CA PHE A 31 18.91 7.61 -3.60
C PHE A 31 17.64 6.76 -3.79
N LYS A 32 16.89 7.01 -4.87
CA LYS A 32 15.66 6.28 -5.20
C LYS A 32 15.92 4.77 -5.38
N SER A 33 16.99 4.42 -6.10
CA SER A 33 17.34 3.02 -6.37
C SER A 33 17.77 2.29 -5.09
N THR A 34 18.63 2.91 -4.28
CA THR A 34 19.07 2.37 -2.99
C THR A 34 17.90 2.16 -2.05
N LEU A 35 16.96 3.12 -1.96
CA LEU A 35 15.78 3.00 -1.13
C LEU A 35 14.91 1.81 -1.55
N TYR A 36 14.57 1.70 -2.84
CA TYR A 36 13.75 0.60 -3.32
C TYR A 36 14.43 -0.76 -3.16
N ALA A 37 15.72 -0.88 -3.50
CA ALA A 37 16.47 -2.12 -3.32
C ALA A 37 16.47 -2.56 -1.85
N THR A 38 16.74 -1.62 -0.94
CA THR A 38 16.77 -1.89 0.51
C THR A 38 15.39 -2.29 1.02
N THR A 39 14.36 -1.48 0.76
CA THR A 39 13.00 -1.75 1.25
C THR A 39 12.44 -3.06 0.68
N TYR A 40 12.60 -3.32 -0.62
CA TYR A 40 12.07 -4.54 -1.23
C TYR A 40 12.81 -5.79 -0.75
N THR A 41 14.11 -5.71 -0.48
CA THR A 41 14.86 -6.82 0.14
C THR A 41 14.35 -7.12 1.55
N LEU A 42 14.09 -6.07 2.35
CA LEU A 42 13.53 -6.21 3.71
C LEU A 42 12.10 -6.77 3.71
N ILE A 43 11.31 -6.47 2.68
CA ILE A 43 9.92 -6.94 2.55
C ILE A 43 9.85 -8.38 2.02
N PHE A 44 10.73 -8.76 1.09
CA PHE A 44 10.60 -9.99 0.32
C PHE A 44 10.50 -11.24 1.21
N ILE A 45 11.48 -11.46 2.10
CA ILE A 45 11.52 -12.68 2.92
C ILE A 45 10.36 -12.71 3.94
N PRO A 46 10.13 -11.67 4.76
CA PRO A 46 9.02 -11.67 5.72
C PRO A 46 7.66 -11.77 5.02
N GLY A 47 7.44 -11.01 3.95
CA GLY A 47 6.20 -11.02 3.18
C GLY A 47 5.91 -12.40 2.58
N LEU A 48 6.92 -13.07 2.03
CA LEU A 48 6.76 -14.40 1.42
C LEU A 48 6.40 -15.43 2.48
N LEU A 49 7.15 -15.48 3.58
CA LEU A 49 6.95 -16.44 4.66
C LEU A 49 5.61 -16.22 5.36
N ALA A 50 5.32 -14.98 5.73
CA ALA A 50 4.12 -14.64 6.49
C ALA A 50 2.84 -14.86 5.67
N ASN A 51 2.81 -14.44 4.40
CA ASN A 51 1.61 -14.64 3.56
C ASN A 51 1.45 -16.10 3.11
N SER A 52 2.54 -16.84 2.88
CA SER A 52 2.44 -18.28 2.58
C SER A 52 1.90 -19.05 3.79
N ALA A 53 2.40 -18.76 4.99
CA ALA A 53 1.89 -19.35 6.23
C ALA A 53 0.43 -18.95 6.47
N ALA A 54 0.08 -17.67 6.29
CA ALA A 54 -1.29 -17.18 6.39
C ALA A 54 -2.23 -17.92 5.45
N LEU A 55 -1.88 -18.01 4.17
CA LEU A 55 -2.67 -18.69 3.15
C LEU A 55 -2.85 -20.18 3.49
N TRP A 56 -1.79 -20.85 3.95
CA TRP A 56 -1.87 -22.24 4.39
C TRP A 56 -2.83 -22.40 5.58
N VAL A 57 -2.72 -21.55 6.62
CA VAL A 57 -3.59 -21.63 7.80
C VAL A 57 -5.05 -21.32 7.44
N LEU A 58 -5.28 -20.28 6.65
CA LEU A 58 -6.61 -19.84 6.20
C LEU A 58 -7.32 -20.91 5.36
N CYS A 59 -6.59 -21.60 4.48
CA CYS A 59 -7.16 -22.63 3.63
C CYS A 59 -7.36 -23.97 4.37
N ARG A 60 -6.46 -24.34 5.28
CA ARG A 60 -6.42 -25.68 5.86
C ARG A 60 -7.10 -25.80 7.23
N PHE A 61 -6.96 -24.80 8.10
CA PHE A 61 -7.35 -24.91 9.52
C PHE A 61 -8.51 -24.01 9.91
N ILE A 62 -8.69 -22.88 9.22
CA ILE A 62 -9.79 -21.98 9.55
C ILE A 62 -11.08 -22.53 8.92
N SER A 63 -12.01 -22.96 9.78
CA SER A 63 -13.24 -23.60 9.32
C SER A 63 -14.11 -22.65 8.48
N ARG A 64 -14.99 -23.19 7.64
CA ARG A 64 -15.96 -22.42 6.82
C ARG A 64 -16.89 -21.47 7.62
N LYS A 65 -16.80 -21.44 8.96
CA LYS A 65 -17.60 -20.59 9.85
C LYS A 65 -17.06 -19.17 10.03
N SER A 66 -15.78 -18.88 9.77
CA SER A 66 -15.30 -17.48 9.86
C SER A 66 -15.70 -16.69 8.61
N LYS A 67 -16.47 -15.64 8.82
CA LYS A 67 -17.18 -14.93 7.73
C LYS A 67 -16.28 -14.01 6.90
N ALA A 68 -15.07 -13.64 7.37
CA ALA A 68 -14.12 -12.82 6.58
C ALA A 68 -13.02 -13.63 5.89
N ILE A 69 -13.04 -14.97 5.98
CA ILE A 69 -11.93 -15.81 5.46
C ILE A 69 -11.68 -15.55 3.98
N ILE A 70 -12.73 -15.40 3.18
CA ILE A 70 -12.58 -15.25 1.74
C ILE A 70 -11.83 -13.96 1.41
N PHE A 71 -12.17 -12.83 2.04
CA PHE A 71 -11.43 -11.58 1.84
C PHE A 71 -9.98 -11.69 2.32
N MET A 72 -9.72 -12.36 3.45
CA MET A 72 -8.35 -12.60 3.94
C MET A 72 -7.52 -13.48 3.00
N ILE A 73 -8.13 -14.53 2.41
CA ILE A 73 -7.45 -15.38 1.41
C ILE A 73 -7.09 -14.55 0.18
N ASN A 74 -8.02 -13.75 -0.34
CA ASN A 74 -7.74 -12.93 -1.53
C ASN A 74 -6.68 -11.86 -1.25
N LEU A 75 -6.66 -11.28 -0.06
CA LEU A 75 -5.62 -10.35 0.39
C LEU A 75 -4.25 -11.04 0.39
N ALA A 76 -4.11 -12.19 1.05
CA ALA A 76 -2.87 -12.98 1.04
C ALA A 76 -2.42 -13.41 -0.37
N VAL A 77 -3.36 -13.70 -1.28
CA VAL A 77 -3.05 -14.00 -2.70
C VAL A 77 -2.51 -12.77 -3.43
N ALA A 78 -3.11 -11.60 -3.23
CA ALA A 78 -2.63 -10.35 -3.81
C ALA A 78 -1.22 -10.00 -3.30
N ASP A 79 -0.99 -10.15 -2.00
CA ASP A 79 0.29 -9.91 -1.34
C ASP A 79 1.38 -10.85 -1.86
N LEU A 80 1.08 -12.15 -1.98
CA LEU A 80 2.03 -13.12 -2.56
C LEU A 80 2.38 -12.80 -4.01
N ALA A 81 1.39 -12.42 -4.82
CA ALA A 81 1.65 -12.02 -6.20
C ALA A 81 2.58 -10.81 -6.28
N HIS A 82 2.40 -9.82 -5.40
CA HIS A 82 3.32 -8.68 -5.30
C HIS A 82 4.71 -9.10 -4.83
N VAL A 83 4.81 -9.86 -3.74
CA VAL A 83 6.08 -10.29 -3.15
C VAL A 83 6.91 -11.13 -4.12
N LEU A 84 6.27 -12.02 -4.88
CA LEU A 84 6.93 -12.84 -5.91
C LEU A 84 7.51 -12.00 -7.06
N SER A 85 7.00 -10.78 -7.28
CA SER A 85 7.55 -9.84 -8.26
C SER A 85 8.78 -9.07 -7.76
N LEU A 86 9.01 -9.00 -6.43
CA LEU A 86 10.06 -8.18 -5.83
C LEU A 86 11.49 -8.57 -6.23
N PRO A 87 11.87 -9.87 -6.35
CA PRO A 87 13.24 -10.23 -6.73
C PRO A 87 13.71 -9.61 -8.05
N LEU A 88 12.83 -9.55 -9.05
CA LEU A 88 13.13 -8.92 -10.34
C LEU A 88 13.33 -7.41 -10.20
N ARG A 89 12.53 -6.76 -9.34
CA ARG A 89 12.64 -5.32 -9.05
C ARG A 89 13.91 -5.01 -8.26
N ILE A 90 14.26 -5.85 -7.29
CA ILE A 90 15.51 -5.74 -6.53
C ILE A 90 16.70 -5.84 -7.47
N TYR A 91 16.72 -6.84 -8.37
CA TYR A 91 17.76 -6.97 -9.38
C TYR A 91 17.92 -5.67 -10.19
N TYR A 92 16.82 -5.10 -10.65
CA TYR A 92 16.84 -3.85 -11.41
C TYR A 92 17.42 -2.67 -10.62
N TYR A 93 17.00 -2.48 -9.38
CA TYR A 93 17.46 -1.34 -8.58
C TYR A 93 18.91 -1.46 -8.09
N ILE A 94 19.48 -2.66 -8.09
CA ILE A 94 20.90 -2.89 -7.80
C ILE A 94 21.75 -2.75 -9.07
N ASN A 95 21.32 -3.37 -10.17
CA ASN A 95 22.14 -3.50 -11.38
C ASN A 95 21.83 -2.44 -12.45
N HIS A 96 20.83 -1.59 -12.23
CA HIS A 96 20.34 -0.56 -13.14
C HIS A 96 20.00 -1.05 -14.56
N THR A 97 19.80 -2.37 -14.72
CA THR A 97 19.56 -3.03 -16.00
C THR A 97 18.41 -4.03 -15.89
N TRP A 98 17.66 -4.22 -16.98
CA TRP A 98 16.51 -5.13 -17.06
C TRP A 98 16.68 -6.18 -18.18
N PRO A 99 17.21 -7.38 -17.87
CA PRO A 99 17.41 -8.43 -18.87
C PRO A 99 16.18 -9.34 -19.10
N PHE A 100 15.10 -9.17 -18.33
CA PHE A 100 13.98 -10.13 -18.27
C PHE A 100 12.89 -9.90 -19.33
N GLY A 101 13.10 -8.97 -20.26
CA GLY A 101 12.17 -8.65 -21.35
C GLY A 101 10.95 -7.84 -20.92
N SER A 102 10.25 -7.28 -21.92
CA SER A 102 9.16 -6.31 -21.70
C SER A 102 7.95 -6.88 -20.98
N PHE A 103 7.60 -8.14 -21.22
CA PHE A 103 6.45 -8.79 -20.57
C PHE A 103 6.59 -8.79 -19.04
N LEU A 104 7.73 -9.27 -18.52
CA LEU A 104 7.97 -9.29 -17.07
C LEU A 104 8.06 -7.87 -16.49
N CYS A 105 8.57 -6.90 -17.25
CA CYS A 105 8.58 -5.51 -16.81
C CYS A 105 7.17 -4.97 -16.57
N LEU A 106 6.29 -5.17 -17.55
CA LEU A 106 4.89 -4.75 -17.49
C LEU A 106 4.12 -5.53 -16.42
N LEU A 107 4.39 -6.83 -16.28
CA LEU A 107 3.78 -7.68 -15.26
C LEU A 107 4.17 -7.24 -13.85
N CYS A 108 5.46 -7.03 -13.56
CA CYS A 108 5.91 -6.54 -12.25
C CYS A 108 5.32 -5.16 -11.92
N PHE A 109 5.19 -4.29 -12.92
CA PHE A 109 4.54 -3.00 -12.75
C PHE A 109 3.06 -3.17 -12.43
N TYR A 110 2.33 -3.96 -13.22
CA TYR A 110 0.92 -4.25 -13.03
C TYR A 110 0.62 -4.89 -11.67
N LEU A 111 1.40 -5.90 -11.26
CA LEU A 111 1.24 -6.59 -9.98
C LEU A 111 1.37 -5.65 -8.78
N LYS A 112 2.21 -4.61 -8.86
CA LYS A 112 2.33 -3.61 -7.78
C LYS A 112 1.03 -2.84 -7.56
N TYR A 113 0.41 -2.36 -8.63
CA TYR A 113 -0.84 -1.59 -8.54
C TYR A 113 -2.04 -2.51 -8.27
N LEU A 114 -2.04 -3.70 -8.86
CA LEU A 114 -3.06 -4.70 -8.62
C LEU A 114 -3.13 -5.06 -7.13
N ASN A 115 -1.99 -5.33 -6.48
CA ASN A 115 -1.94 -5.56 -5.03
C ASN A 115 -2.44 -4.34 -4.25
N MET A 116 -1.92 -3.14 -4.52
CA MET A 116 -2.34 -1.93 -3.82
C MET A 116 -3.87 -1.71 -3.84
N TYR A 117 -4.48 -1.76 -5.01
CA TYR A 117 -5.93 -1.54 -5.14
C TYR A 117 -6.75 -2.74 -4.66
N ALA A 118 -6.29 -3.98 -4.86
CA ALA A 118 -6.93 -5.16 -4.29
C ALA A 118 -6.94 -5.08 -2.76
N SER A 119 -5.81 -4.74 -2.13
CA SER A 119 -5.68 -4.60 -0.68
C SER A 119 -6.59 -3.51 -0.13
N ILE A 120 -6.63 -2.32 -0.77
CA ILE A 120 -7.60 -1.26 -0.43
C ILE A 120 -9.04 -1.77 -0.46
N CYS A 121 -9.45 -2.44 -1.54
CA CYS A 121 -10.81 -2.95 -1.68
C CYS A 121 -11.13 -4.05 -0.65
N PHE A 122 -10.22 -4.99 -0.40
CA PHE A 122 -10.43 -6.08 0.56
C PHE A 122 -10.45 -5.60 2.01
N LEU A 123 -9.56 -4.67 2.40
CA LEU A 123 -9.60 -4.02 3.72
C LEU A 123 -10.92 -3.26 3.94
N THR A 124 -11.42 -2.61 2.89
CA THR A 124 -12.73 -1.94 2.92
C THR A 124 -13.87 -2.95 3.08
N CYS A 125 -13.86 -4.04 2.30
CA CYS A 125 -14.84 -5.12 2.40
C CYS A 125 -14.86 -5.74 3.80
N ILE A 126 -13.69 -6.02 4.38
CA ILE A 126 -13.54 -6.53 5.75
C ILE A 126 -14.13 -5.51 6.74
N SER A 127 -13.83 -4.23 6.59
CA SER A 127 -14.33 -3.17 7.47
C SER A 127 -15.86 -3.05 7.44
N ILE A 128 -16.44 -3.02 6.24
CA ILE A 128 -17.90 -3.01 6.03
C ILE A 128 -18.55 -4.25 6.61
N GLN A 129 -17.99 -5.44 6.33
CA GLN A 129 -18.56 -6.70 6.77
C GLN A 129 -18.58 -6.79 8.31
N ARG A 130 -17.50 -6.38 8.97
CA ARG A 130 -17.41 -6.38 10.44
C ARG A 130 -18.36 -5.37 11.07
N TYR A 131 -18.44 -4.18 10.49
CA TYR A 131 -19.45 -3.20 10.88
C TYR A 131 -20.87 -3.78 10.71
N PHE A 132 -21.19 -4.35 9.56
CA PHE A 132 -22.53 -4.87 9.28
C PHE A 132 -22.93 -5.99 10.24
N PHE A 133 -22.05 -6.96 10.50
CA PHE A 133 -22.34 -8.05 11.42
C PHE A 133 -22.49 -7.61 12.88
N LEU A 134 -21.83 -6.51 13.25
CA LEU A 134 -21.96 -5.93 14.59
C LEU A 134 -23.38 -5.35 14.83
N TYR A 135 -23.96 -4.70 13.82
CA TYR A 135 -25.24 -4.01 13.93
C TYR A 135 -26.44 -4.86 13.45
N GLN A 136 -26.23 -5.87 12.61
CA GLN A 136 -27.29 -6.75 12.08
C GLN A 136 -26.96 -8.23 12.31
N PRO A 137 -26.94 -8.71 13.57
CA PRO A 137 -26.51 -10.07 13.91
C PRO A 137 -27.39 -11.16 13.29
N PHE A 138 -28.70 -10.92 13.15
CA PHE A 138 -29.61 -11.87 12.49
C PHE A 138 -29.26 -12.06 11.01
N LYS A 139 -29.07 -10.97 10.26
CA LYS A 139 -28.61 -11.06 8.86
C LYS A 139 -27.20 -11.61 8.75
N ALA A 140 -26.36 -11.36 9.75
CA ALA A 140 -25.05 -11.98 9.82
C ALA A 140 -25.16 -13.50 9.91
N LYS A 141 -26.11 -14.04 10.69
CA LYS A 141 -26.34 -15.48 10.83
C LYS A 141 -26.71 -16.14 9.50
N ASP A 142 -27.53 -15.46 8.71
CA ASP A 142 -27.97 -15.92 7.38
C ASP A 142 -26.98 -15.60 6.25
N TRP A 143 -25.84 -14.99 6.58
CA TRP A 143 -24.83 -14.60 5.59
C TRP A 143 -24.19 -15.83 4.95
N LYS A 144 -24.31 -15.93 3.62
CA LYS A 144 -23.80 -17.05 2.84
C LYS A 144 -22.44 -16.71 2.26
N ARG A 145 -21.51 -17.68 2.30
CA ARG A 145 -20.17 -17.60 1.70
C ARG A 145 -20.17 -17.17 0.23
N ARG A 146 -21.23 -17.49 -0.53
CA ARG A 146 -21.38 -17.08 -1.94
C ARG A 146 -21.32 -15.56 -2.12
N TYR A 147 -21.76 -14.79 -1.14
CA TYR A 147 -21.71 -13.32 -1.21
C TYR A 147 -20.26 -12.84 -1.15
N ASP A 148 -19.45 -13.37 -0.24
CA ASP A 148 -18.04 -12.99 -0.14
C ASP A 148 -17.25 -13.40 -1.40
N VAL A 149 -17.57 -14.57 -1.98
CA VAL A 149 -16.97 -15.03 -3.25
C VAL A 149 -17.37 -14.13 -4.41
N ALA A 150 -18.66 -13.80 -4.53
CA ALA A 150 -19.15 -12.91 -5.59
C ALA A 150 -18.53 -11.51 -5.46
N THR A 151 -18.50 -10.94 -4.24
CA THR A 151 -17.85 -9.65 -3.98
C THR A 151 -16.36 -9.71 -4.33
N SER A 152 -15.66 -10.79 -3.98
CA SER A 152 -14.24 -10.93 -4.31
C SER A 152 -14.01 -11.02 -5.82
N ALA A 153 -14.87 -11.73 -6.56
CA ALA A 153 -14.79 -11.81 -8.02
C ALA A 153 -15.04 -10.44 -8.67
N VAL A 154 -16.02 -9.67 -8.16
CA VAL A 154 -16.27 -8.28 -8.61
C VAL A 154 -15.07 -7.39 -8.32
N VAL A 155 -14.47 -7.49 -7.13
CA VAL A 155 -13.26 -6.75 -6.78
C VAL A 155 -12.15 -7.07 -7.76
N TRP A 156 -11.82 -8.35 -7.97
CA TRP A 156 -10.76 -8.76 -8.90
C TRP A 156 -10.99 -8.27 -10.33
N LEU A 157 -12.22 -8.39 -10.84
CA LEU A 157 -12.57 -7.89 -12.17
C LEU A 157 -12.39 -6.37 -12.23
N PHE A 158 -12.93 -5.66 -11.25
CA PHE A 158 -12.85 -4.20 -11.18
C PHE A 158 -11.40 -3.70 -11.10
N VAL A 159 -10.63 -4.16 -10.11
CA VAL A 159 -9.24 -3.72 -9.92
C VAL A 159 -8.35 -4.19 -11.06
N GLY A 160 -8.60 -5.40 -11.58
CA GLY A 160 -7.86 -5.95 -12.71
C GLY A 160 -8.02 -5.07 -13.94
N VAL A 161 -9.26 -4.74 -14.32
CA VAL A 161 -9.54 -3.86 -15.47
C VAL A 161 -9.04 -2.43 -15.22
N ALA A 162 -9.31 -1.86 -14.04
CA ALA A 162 -8.90 -0.50 -13.70
C ALA A 162 -7.37 -0.32 -13.72
N CYS A 163 -6.60 -1.38 -13.47
CA CYS A 163 -5.14 -1.34 -13.50
C CYS A 163 -4.53 -1.57 -14.89
N LEU A 164 -5.28 -2.01 -15.91
CA LEU A 164 -4.76 -2.26 -17.26
C LEU A 164 -4.18 -1.03 -17.99
N PRO A 165 -4.72 0.20 -17.83
CA PRO A 165 -4.15 1.37 -18.49
C PRO A 165 -2.71 1.66 -18.09
N PHE A 166 -2.32 1.36 -16.84
CA PHE A 166 -0.96 1.61 -16.32
C PHE A 166 0.15 0.92 -17.15
N PRO A 167 0.13 -0.41 -17.38
CA PRO A 167 1.11 -1.07 -18.25
C PRO A 167 0.95 -0.70 -19.72
N ILE A 168 -0.27 -0.43 -20.22
CA ILE A 168 -0.49 -0.07 -21.63
C ILE A 168 0.21 1.26 -21.95
N MET A 169 0.00 2.29 -21.12
CA MET A 169 0.66 3.59 -21.28
C MET A 169 2.19 3.48 -21.20
N ARG A 170 2.71 2.53 -20.41
CA ARG A 170 4.14 2.25 -20.29
C ARG A 170 4.71 1.46 -21.47
N GLY A 171 3.98 0.47 -21.98
CA GLY A 171 4.44 -0.44 -23.04
C GLY A 171 4.82 0.27 -24.34
N TYR A 172 4.14 1.38 -24.66
CA TYR A 172 4.47 2.23 -25.82
C TYR A 172 5.85 2.92 -25.71
N GLY A 173 6.42 3.07 -24.51
CA GLY A 173 7.74 3.67 -24.29
C GLY A 173 8.89 2.65 -24.29
N LEU A 174 8.61 1.38 -23.99
CA LEU A 174 9.62 0.31 -23.94
C LEU A 174 10.17 -0.10 -25.31
N ALA A 175 9.49 0.27 -26.41
CA ALA A 175 9.92 -0.08 -27.76
C ALA A 175 11.27 0.55 -28.18
N ASN A 176 11.72 1.62 -27.51
CA ASN A 176 12.94 2.36 -27.88
C ASN A 176 14.15 2.15 -26.95
N ASN A 177 14.02 1.51 -25.79
CA ASN A 177 15.12 1.30 -24.82
C ASN A 177 14.91 0.00 -24.04
N SER A 178 15.59 -1.08 -24.46
CA SER A 178 15.40 -2.44 -23.93
C SER A 178 16.00 -2.69 -22.54
N HIS A 179 16.87 -1.81 -22.05
CA HIS A 179 17.67 -2.06 -20.84
C HIS A 179 17.11 -1.45 -19.55
N THR A 180 16.09 -0.58 -19.62
CA THR A 180 15.52 0.09 -18.42
C THR A 180 14.01 -0.16 -18.31
N CYS A 181 13.54 -0.53 -17.11
CA CYS A 181 12.12 -0.88 -16.87
C CYS A 181 11.41 0.08 -15.91
N PHE A 182 12.05 0.44 -14.79
CA PHE A 182 11.48 1.33 -13.77
C PHE A 182 12.13 2.72 -13.73
N ALA A 183 12.97 3.05 -14.72
CA ALA A 183 13.49 4.40 -14.93
C ALA A 183 12.34 5.35 -15.27
N ASP A 184 12.53 6.62 -14.95
CA ASP A 184 11.47 7.59 -14.69
C ASP A 184 10.30 7.64 -15.69
N LEU A 185 9.15 7.93 -15.07
CA LEU A 185 7.84 8.07 -15.66
C LEU A 185 7.87 9.05 -16.84
N GLN A 186 8.13 8.57 -18.06
CA GLN A 186 7.60 9.20 -19.25
C GLN A 186 6.13 8.77 -19.38
N VAL A 187 5.28 9.26 -18.47
CA VAL A 187 3.84 9.30 -18.76
C VAL A 187 3.76 10.21 -19.97
N ARG A 188 3.41 9.65 -21.13
CA ARG A 188 3.14 10.50 -22.29
C ARG A 188 2.04 11.46 -21.84
N PRO A 189 2.24 12.79 -21.98
CA PRO A 189 1.20 13.73 -21.63
C PRO A 189 -0.02 13.37 -22.46
N ILE A 190 -1.14 13.09 -21.79
CA ILE A 190 -2.41 13.02 -22.48
C ILE A 190 -2.64 14.42 -23.05
N ARG A 191 -3.18 14.50 -24.27
CA ARG A 191 -3.26 15.72 -25.09
C ARG A 191 -3.96 16.92 -24.42
N SER A 192 -4.57 16.73 -23.23
CA SER A 192 -5.13 17.77 -22.37
C SER A 192 -4.76 17.52 -20.90
N SER A 193 -3.99 18.43 -20.31
CA SER A 193 -3.65 18.41 -18.87
C SER A 193 -4.91 18.46 -18.00
N VAL A 194 -5.94 19.22 -18.41
CA VAL A 194 -7.23 19.30 -17.71
C VAL A 194 -7.92 17.94 -17.65
N ALA A 195 -7.93 17.18 -18.76
CA ALA A 195 -8.52 15.85 -18.78
C ALA A 195 -7.74 14.87 -17.87
N THR A 196 -6.40 14.93 -17.87
CA THR A 196 -5.56 14.13 -16.97
C THR A 196 -5.85 14.43 -15.50
N VAL A 197 -5.95 15.71 -15.15
CA VAL A 197 -6.24 16.14 -13.77
C VAL A 197 -7.63 15.69 -13.33
N LEU A 198 -8.65 15.85 -14.18
CA LEU A 198 -10.00 15.39 -13.86
C LEU A 198 -10.06 13.87 -13.70
N MET A 199 -9.48 13.11 -14.63
CA MET A 199 -9.44 11.64 -14.52
C MET A 199 -8.68 11.18 -13.27
N THR A 200 -7.51 11.76 -13.01
CA THR A 200 -6.70 11.42 -11.83
C THR A 200 -7.43 11.80 -10.54
N GLY A 201 -8.02 13.00 -10.48
CA GLY A 201 -8.79 13.45 -9.33
C GLY A 201 -10.00 12.55 -9.04
N MET A 202 -10.72 12.12 -10.08
CA MET A 202 -11.83 11.17 -9.94
C MET A 202 -11.33 9.78 -9.51
N ALA A 203 -10.22 9.30 -10.06
CA ALA A 203 -9.61 8.04 -9.68
C ALA A 203 -9.17 8.05 -8.21
N GLU A 204 -8.57 9.14 -7.71
CA GLU A 204 -8.18 9.29 -6.31
C GLU A 204 -9.40 9.46 -5.39
N LEU A 205 -10.42 10.20 -5.83
CA LEU A 205 -11.66 10.36 -5.07
C LEU A 205 -12.35 9.02 -4.80
N PHE A 206 -12.54 8.20 -5.84
CA PHE A 206 -13.22 6.91 -5.70
C PHE A 206 -12.30 5.77 -5.28
N GLY A 207 -11.05 5.79 -5.70
CA GLY A 207 -10.06 4.74 -5.43
C GLY A 207 -9.36 4.87 -4.07
N PHE A 208 -9.33 6.06 -3.47
CA PHE A 208 -8.69 6.30 -2.18
C PHE A 208 -9.61 6.98 -1.17
N VAL A 209 -10.18 8.15 -1.48
CA VAL A 209 -10.96 8.94 -0.51
C VAL A 209 -12.23 8.19 -0.09
N GLY A 210 -12.95 7.58 -1.02
CA GLY A 210 -14.12 6.75 -0.75
C GLY A 210 -13.82 5.60 0.25
N PRO A 211 -12.86 4.70 -0.07
CA PRO A 211 -12.39 3.66 0.85
C PRO A 211 -11.95 4.20 2.22
N LEU A 212 -11.19 5.30 2.26
CA LEU A 212 -10.74 5.94 3.50
C LEU A 212 -11.93 6.34 4.38
N VAL A 213 -12.90 7.06 3.81
CA VAL A 213 -14.11 7.51 4.52
C VAL A 213 -14.88 6.32 5.07
N ILE A 214 -15.06 5.26 4.27
CA ILE A 214 -15.76 4.05 4.68
C ILE A 214 -15.04 3.38 5.86
N ILE A 215 -13.73 3.17 5.75
CA ILE A 215 -12.93 2.50 6.80
C ILE A 215 -12.96 3.32 8.10
N LEU A 216 -12.77 4.64 8.01
CA LEU A 216 -12.81 5.53 9.18
C LEU A 216 -14.20 5.56 9.82
N PHE A 217 -15.26 5.61 9.00
CA PHE A 217 -16.64 5.53 9.49
C PHE A 217 -16.92 4.21 10.20
N CYS A 218 -16.57 3.07 9.58
CA CYS A 218 -16.71 1.74 10.19
C CYS A 218 -15.91 1.63 11.49
N THR A 219 -14.71 2.21 11.54
CA THR A 219 -13.85 2.24 12.74
C THR A 219 -14.50 3.04 13.86
N TRP A 220 -14.94 4.26 13.55
CA TRP A 220 -15.57 5.16 14.51
C TRP A 220 -16.86 4.55 15.09
N LYS A 221 -17.75 4.05 14.23
CA LYS A 221 -19.00 3.39 14.67
C LYS A 221 -18.73 2.19 15.55
N THR A 222 -17.83 1.29 15.12
CA THR A 222 -17.47 0.10 15.89
C THR A 222 -16.87 0.47 17.25
N LYS A 223 -16.02 1.50 17.33
CA LYS A 223 -15.46 2.01 18.59
C LYS A 223 -16.52 2.60 19.50
N ASN A 224 -17.48 3.35 18.94
CA ASN A 224 -18.57 3.93 19.71
C ASN A 224 -19.53 2.87 20.27
N SER A 225 -19.77 1.79 19.52
CA SER A 225 -20.60 0.66 19.97
C SER A 225 -20.08 -0.03 21.24
N LEU A 226 -18.79 0.09 21.55
CA LEU A 226 -18.18 -0.45 22.77
C LEU A 226 -18.23 0.51 23.96
N ARG A 227 -18.46 1.80 23.72
CA ARG A 227 -18.53 2.84 24.76
C ARG A 227 -19.95 3.04 25.33
N GLY A 228 -20.98 2.48 24.70
CA GLY A 228 -22.36 2.55 25.20
C GLY A 228 -22.51 1.74 26.49
N PHE A 229 -23.11 2.34 27.53
CA PHE A 229 -23.24 1.78 28.89
C PHE A 229 -24.22 0.59 29.04
N HIS A 230 -24.83 0.10 27.96
CA HIS A 230 -25.80 -1.01 27.98
C HIS A 230 -25.33 -2.15 27.06
N ILE A 231 -24.35 -2.94 27.51
CA ILE A 231 -23.86 -4.09 26.73
C ILE A 231 -24.03 -5.38 27.55
N PRO A 232 -24.87 -6.32 27.09
CA PRO A 232 -24.92 -7.67 27.66
C PRO A 232 -23.53 -8.34 27.59
N GLN A 233 -23.07 -8.88 28.71
CA GLN A 233 -21.72 -9.42 28.92
C GLN A 233 -21.32 -10.49 27.87
N GLU A 234 -22.31 -11.26 27.39
CA GLU A 234 -22.16 -12.39 26.47
C GLU A 234 -21.60 -12.01 25.08
N ASN A 235 -21.85 -10.79 24.58
CA ASN A 235 -21.41 -10.34 23.25
C ASN A 235 -20.14 -9.47 23.26
N SER A 236 -19.60 -9.14 24.43
CA SER A 236 -18.48 -8.19 24.56
C SER A 236 -17.20 -8.63 23.83
N GLY A 237 -16.89 -9.93 23.83
CA GLY A 237 -15.70 -10.51 23.20
C GLY A 237 -15.72 -10.41 21.66
N GLU A 238 -16.83 -10.79 21.02
CA GLU A 238 -16.96 -10.70 19.57
C GLU A 238 -16.94 -9.25 19.06
N ARG A 239 -17.56 -8.33 19.80
CA ARG A 239 -17.52 -6.89 19.49
C ARG A 239 -16.10 -6.32 19.58
N ARG A 240 -15.35 -6.68 20.64
CA ARG A 240 -13.95 -6.24 20.81
C ARG A 240 -13.05 -6.84 19.73
N LYS A 241 -13.30 -8.08 19.34
CA LYS A 241 -12.63 -8.72 18.18
C LYS A 241 -12.91 -7.95 16.90
N ALA A 242 -14.17 -7.68 16.57
CA ALA A 242 -14.55 -6.90 15.39
C ALA A 242 -13.92 -5.49 15.42
N GLN A 243 -13.89 -4.82 16.57
CA GLN A 243 -13.24 -3.52 16.72
C GLN A 243 -11.75 -3.57 16.45
N ARG A 244 -11.03 -4.53 17.04
CA ARG A 244 -9.60 -4.71 16.78
C ARG A 244 -9.36 -4.93 15.28
N MET A 245 -10.20 -5.73 14.62
CA MET A 245 -10.10 -6.00 13.19
C MET A 245 -10.24 -4.74 12.33
N VAL A 246 -11.31 -3.98 12.54
CA VAL A 246 -11.57 -2.75 11.76
C VAL A 246 -10.53 -1.68 12.06
N SER A 247 -10.08 -1.57 13.32
CA SER A 247 -9.00 -0.66 13.70
C SER A 247 -7.67 -1.03 13.03
N MET A 248 -7.32 -2.32 12.93
CA MET A 248 -6.11 -2.74 12.22
C MET A 248 -6.20 -2.47 10.71
N CYS A 249 -7.37 -2.68 10.09
CA CYS A 249 -7.58 -2.30 8.69
C CYS A 249 -7.35 -0.80 8.48
N ALA A 250 -7.84 0.06 9.40
CA ALA A 250 -7.62 1.49 9.35
C ALA A 250 -6.14 1.87 9.53
N VAL A 251 -5.42 1.21 10.45
CA VAL A 251 -3.99 1.47 10.65
C VAL A 251 -3.20 1.11 9.40
N VAL A 252 -3.39 -0.08 8.82
CA VAL A 252 -2.69 -0.47 7.59
C VAL A 252 -3.03 0.48 6.46
N PHE A 253 -4.31 0.83 6.29
CA PHE A 253 -4.72 1.76 5.24
C PHE A 253 -4.06 3.14 5.37
N CYS A 254 -4.09 3.73 6.58
CA CYS A 254 -3.54 5.05 6.83
C CYS A 254 -2.01 5.09 6.79
N VAL A 255 -1.32 4.01 7.15
CA VAL A 255 0.15 3.96 7.17
C VAL A 255 0.71 3.60 5.79
N CYS A 256 0.11 2.64 5.09
CA CYS A 256 0.63 2.14 3.81
C CYS A 256 0.09 2.92 2.62
N PHE A 257 -1.22 3.19 2.56
CA PHE A 257 -1.84 3.72 1.34
C PHE A 257 -2.04 5.23 1.36
N ALA A 258 -2.43 5.82 2.49
CA ALA A 258 -2.70 7.26 2.54
C ALA A 258 -1.51 8.16 2.16
N PRO A 259 -0.27 7.90 2.62
CA PRO A 259 0.87 8.73 2.21
C PRO A 259 1.13 8.67 0.71
N TYR A 260 0.94 7.49 0.11
CA TYR A 260 1.08 7.29 -1.33
C TYR A 260 0.04 8.06 -2.13
N HIS A 261 -1.25 7.88 -1.83
CA HIS A 261 -2.32 8.51 -2.60
C HIS A 261 -2.34 10.03 -2.47
N ILE A 262 -2.07 10.54 -1.26
CA ILE A 262 -1.91 11.99 -1.05
C ILE A 262 -0.76 12.52 -1.91
N ASN A 263 0.42 11.89 -1.87
CA ASN A 263 1.55 12.35 -2.67
C ASN A 263 1.36 12.13 -4.17
N PHE A 264 0.69 11.05 -4.58
CA PHE A 264 0.45 10.70 -5.98
C PHE A 264 -0.42 11.74 -6.68
N PHE A 265 -1.43 12.30 -5.99
CA PHE A 265 -2.23 13.40 -6.53
C PHE A 265 -1.34 14.60 -6.88
N PHE A 266 -0.51 15.07 -5.95
CA PHE A 266 0.43 16.17 -6.21
C PHE A 266 1.47 15.79 -7.27
N TYR A 267 1.95 14.55 -7.26
CA TYR A 267 2.94 14.05 -8.22
C TYR A 267 2.41 14.15 -9.66
N MET A 268 1.14 13.80 -9.88
CA MET A 268 0.51 13.95 -11.18
C MET A 268 0.32 15.42 -11.57
N LEU A 269 -0.03 16.31 -10.64
CA LEU A 269 -0.12 17.75 -10.92
C LEU A 269 1.23 18.37 -11.30
N VAL A 270 2.32 17.94 -10.66
CA VAL A 270 3.68 18.37 -11.00
C VAL A 270 4.07 17.82 -12.38
N LYS A 271 3.79 16.55 -12.67
CA LYS A 271 4.11 15.93 -13.97
C LYS A 271 3.34 16.54 -15.15
N GLU A 272 2.11 17.00 -14.92
CA GLU A 272 1.30 17.68 -15.94
C GLU A 272 1.59 19.20 -16.02
N ASN A 273 2.64 19.69 -15.34
CA ASN A 273 3.04 21.11 -15.27
C ASN A 273 1.93 22.05 -14.77
N VAL A 274 1.01 21.54 -13.94
CA VAL A 274 -0.04 22.36 -13.29
C VAL A 274 0.50 23.02 -12.03
N ILE A 275 1.30 22.30 -11.26
CA ILE A 275 2.10 22.85 -10.16
C ILE A 275 3.51 23.11 -10.69
N THR A 276 3.90 24.39 -10.73
CA THR A 276 5.25 24.83 -11.14
C THR A 276 6.07 25.37 -9.97
N ASP A 277 5.49 25.40 -8.76
CA ASP A 277 6.22 25.80 -7.56
C ASP A 277 7.38 24.84 -7.28
N CYS A 278 8.58 25.40 -7.13
CA CYS A 278 9.80 24.61 -7.05
C CYS A 278 9.90 23.79 -5.76
N PHE A 279 9.42 24.36 -4.65
CA PHE A 279 9.44 23.72 -3.34
C PHE A 279 8.49 22.51 -3.32
N LEU A 280 7.24 22.70 -3.74
CA LEU A 280 6.25 21.63 -3.86
C LEU A 280 6.70 20.54 -4.84
N SER A 281 7.21 20.93 -6.01
CA SER A 281 7.71 19.97 -7.00
C SER A 281 8.86 19.12 -6.43
N THR A 282 9.82 19.77 -5.79
CA THR A 282 10.99 19.10 -5.18
C THR A 282 10.56 18.10 -4.11
N ILE A 283 9.70 18.53 -3.18
CA ILE A 283 9.20 17.67 -2.09
C ILE A 283 8.44 16.49 -2.66
N THR A 284 7.45 16.73 -3.53
CA THR A 284 6.59 15.68 -4.09
C THR A 284 7.38 14.62 -4.85
N LEU A 285 8.37 15.04 -5.66
CA LEU A 285 9.24 14.09 -6.38
C LEU A 285 10.15 13.31 -5.43
N TYR A 286 10.69 13.96 -4.39
CA TYR A 286 11.59 13.35 -3.42
C TYR A 286 10.89 12.38 -2.45
N THR A 287 9.66 12.68 -2.04
CA THR A 287 8.87 11.82 -1.12
C THR A 287 8.22 10.64 -1.83
N GLN A 288 8.00 10.72 -3.15
CA GLN A 288 7.31 9.68 -3.92
C GLN A 288 7.91 8.27 -3.71
N PRO A 289 9.25 8.06 -3.75
CA PRO A 289 9.85 6.75 -3.47
C PRO A 289 9.57 6.23 -2.06
N PHE A 290 9.60 7.09 -1.05
CA PHE A 290 9.25 6.71 0.32
C PHE A 290 7.80 6.28 0.42
N CYS A 291 6.88 7.06 -0.16
CA CYS A 291 5.46 6.73 -0.12
C CYS A 291 5.15 5.41 -0.83
N LEU A 292 5.78 5.13 -1.98
CA LEU A 292 5.60 3.86 -2.69
C LEU A 292 6.24 2.66 -1.94
N SER A 293 7.34 2.90 -1.23
CA SER A 293 7.94 1.91 -0.32
C SER A 293 7.02 1.62 0.88
N LEU A 294 6.41 2.65 1.48
CA LEU A 294 5.41 2.49 2.56
C LEU A 294 4.19 1.70 2.08
N ALA A 295 3.68 1.99 0.87
CA ALA A 295 2.62 1.21 0.28
C ALA A 295 3.03 -0.27 0.18
N SER A 296 4.25 -0.57 -0.25
CA SER A 296 4.73 -1.96 -0.37
C SER A 296 4.87 -2.71 0.97
N LEU A 297 4.87 -2.01 2.11
CA LEU A 297 4.87 -2.64 3.43
C LEU A 297 3.52 -3.28 3.80
N ASP A 298 2.44 -3.02 3.03
CA ASP A 298 1.10 -3.60 3.30
C ASP A 298 1.16 -5.12 3.49
N CYS A 299 1.86 -5.81 2.59
CA CYS A 299 2.00 -7.26 2.59
C CYS A 299 2.71 -7.82 3.84
N CYS A 300 3.47 -7.00 4.56
CA CYS A 300 4.08 -7.40 5.84
C CYS A 300 3.17 -7.13 7.04
N LEU A 301 2.24 -6.17 6.92
CA LEU A 301 1.32 -5.79 7.99
C LEU A 301 0.01 -6.57 7.95
N ASP A 302 -0.45 -7.00 6.78
CA ASP A 302 -1.68 -7.79 6.62
C ASP A 302 -1.64 -9.13 7.39
N PRO A 303 -0.51 -9.85 7.47
CA PRO A 303 -0.35 -10.98 8.37
C PRO A 303 -0.61 -10.70 9.86
N ILE A 304 -0.32 -9.49 10.32
CA ILE A 304 -0.62 -9.06 11.70
C ILE A 304 -2.13 -8.94 11.89
N ILE A 305 -2.85 -8.50 10.86
CA ILE A 305 -4.30 -8.50 10.85
C ILE A 305 -4.80 -9.93 11.05
N TYR A 306 -4.29 -10.93 10.32
CA TYR A 306 -4.68 -12.34 10.46
C TYR A 306 -4.40 -12.91 11.87
N PHE A 307 -3.25 -12.57 12.44
CA PHE A 307 -2.85 -13.00 13.79
C PHE A 307 -3.81 -12.49 14.88
N PHE A 308 -4.18 -11.22 14.84
CA PHE A 308 -5.15 -10.67 15.78
C PHE A 308 -6.60 -11.06 15.47
N MET A 309 -6.86 -11.60 14.28
CA MET A 309 -8.18 -11.97 13.77
C MET A 309 -8.64 -13.37 14.11
N THR A 310 -7.74 -14.33 14.29
CA THR A 310 -8.13 -15.74 14.47
C THR A 310 -7.44 -16.35 15.68
N SER A 311 -8.24 -16.76 16.67
CA SER A 311 -7.77 -17.55 17.81
C SER A 311 -7.11 -18.82 17.32
N GLU A 312 -7.61 -19.38 16.22
CA GLU A 312 -7.07 -20.55 15.55
C GLU A 312 -5.66 -20.30 14.98
N PHE A 313 -5.37 -19.09 14.49
CA PHE A 313 -4.03 -18.75 14.00
C PHE A 313 -3.05 -18.52 15.16
N GLN A 314 -3.52 -17.93 16.26
CA GLN A 314 -2.77 -17.82 17.52
C GLN A 314 -2.43 -19.20 18.08
N ASP A 315 -3.39 -20.13 18.08
CA ASP A 315 -3.23 -21.49 18.57
C ASP A 315 -2.31 -22.33 17.69
N GLN A 316 -2.35 -22.17 16.36
CA GLN A 316 -1.44 -22.91 15.48
C GLN A 316 -0.01 -22.37 15.55
N ILE A 317 0.18 -21.05 15.63
CA ILE A 317 1.52 -20.46 15.84
C ILE A 317 2.07 -20.84 17.20
N SER A 318 1.26 -20.81 18.26
CA SER A 318 1.71 -21.24 19.60
C SER A 318 2.06 -22.73 19.65
N ARG A 319 1.30 -23.58 18.95
CA ARG A 319 1.63 -25.01 18.81
C ARG A 319 2.91 -25.23 18.00
N HIS A 320 3.11 -24.54 16.89
CA HIS A 320 4.34 -24.69 16.09
C HIS A 320 5.56 -24.08 16.80
N SER A 321 5.42 -22.94 17.48
CA SER A 321 6.50 -22.34 18.26
C SER A 321 6.87 -23.20 19.47
N SER A 322 5.89 -23.75 20.20
CA SER A 322 6.15 -24.69 21.29
C SER A 322 6.77 -26.01 20.82
N MET A 323 6.36 -26.55 19.67
CA MET A 323 7.02 -27.72 19.07
C MET A 323 8.46 -27.42 18.62
N ALA A 324 8.71 -26.24 18.04
CA ALA A 324 10.04 -25.80 17.64
C ALA A 324 10.96 -25.50 18.84
N ILE A 325 10.41 -24.96 19.93
CA ILE A 325 11.13 -24.77 21.20
C ILE A 325 11.44 -26.13 21.82
N ARG A 326 10.47 -27.06 21.82
CA ARG A 326 10.64 -28.42 22.36
C ARG A 326 11.66 -29.22 21.57
N SER A 327 11.67 -29.15 20.24
CA SER A 327 12.69 -29.82 19.42
C SER A 327 14.09 -29.23 19.61
N ARG A 328 14.21 -27.90 19.79
CA ARG A 328 15.49 -27.25 20.14
C ARG A 328 15.98 -27.64 21.53
N LEU A 329 15.09 -27.77 22.51
CA LEU A 329 15.43 -28.23 23.87
C LEU A 329 15.92 -29.69 23.85
N MET A 330 15.21 -30.58 23.14
CA MET A 330 15.61 -31.99 23.01
C MET A 330 16.93 -32.16 22.23
N SER A 331 17.17 -31.34 21.21
CA SER A 331 18.45 -31.30 20.50
C SER A 331 19.61 -30.82 21.38
N LYS A 332 19.33 -29.98 22.38
CA LYS A 332 20.35 -29.45 23.31
C LYS A 332 20.69 -30.45 24.42
N GLU A 333 19.71 -31.21 24.92
CA GLU A 333 19.92 -32.34 25.85
C GLU A 333 20.68 -33.50 25.19
N SER A 334 20.35 -33.83 23.94
CA SER A 334 21.05 -34.90 23.22
C SER A 334 22.51 -34.53 22.89
N GLY A 335 22.85 -33.24 22.84
CA GLY A 335 24.23 -32.76 22.62
C GLY A 335 25.06 -32.64 23.91
N SER A 336 24.43 -32.56 25.09
CA SER A 336 25.13 -32.57 26.38
C SER A 336 25.42 -33.99 26.86
N SER A 337 24.54 -34.97 26.55
CA SER A 337 24.72 -36.37 26.95
C SER A 337 25.82 -37.13 26.17
N VAL A 338 26.40 -36.53 25.12
CA VAL A 338 27.49 -37.13 24.30
C VAL A 338 28.87 -36.59 24.73
N LYS A 339 28.91 -35.65 25.67
CA LYS A 339 30.16 -35.03 26.17
C LYS A 339 30.54 -35.43 27.60
N GLU A 340 29.84 -36.38 28.20
CA GLU A 340 30.24 -37.03 29.47
C GLU A 340 30.85 -38.40 29.23
#